data_AF-A0A964Y228-F1
#
_entry.id   AF-A0A964Y228-F1
#
_cell.length_a   1.000
_cell.length_b   1.000
_cell.length_c   1.000
_cell.angle_alpha   90.00
_cell.angle_beta   90.00
_cell.angle_gamma   90.00
#
_symmetry.space_group_name_H-M   'P 1'
#
loop_
_entity.id
_entity.type
_entity.pdbx_description
1 polymer ?
#
loop_
_entity_poly.entity_id
_entity_poly.type
_entity_poly.pdbx_seq_one_letter_code
_entity_poly.pdbx_strand_id
1 'polypeptide(L)'
;MDHLAAVLFALALIHTFSAPLFARLAHASPRHAGLWHVLSEVEIAFGLWALVFMAAWALIHGQAALAEFMSSRQFTEPLFVCVTMILSATRPVLQAVTVGVNALARCIPLHPSLAVYGVLLSFVPLMGSLITEPAAMTLAALLLRQRVLTHGASPRLLYATLGVLFVNVSIGGTLTPFAAPPVLMVAHTWGWDLVYMLEHFGWRSALAVMINAVGVTWLLRHELTRLHSPAQRQLAVAPEAKPAQMAPLAPQVPWWLVAVHLVLLTGVIASAHHALLFVAVFVV
;
A
#
# COMPACT_ATOMS: atom_id res chain seq x y z
N MET A 1 3.10 -35.06 8.21
CA MET A 1 2.83 -33.85 7.40
C MET A 1 3.41 -32.60 8.03
N ASP A 2 3.37 -32.50 9.35
CA ASP A 2 3.88 -31.35 10.11
C ASP A 2 5.34 -31.03 9.80
N HIS A 3 6.21 -32.04 9.65
CA HIS A 3 7.60 -31.82 9.26
C HIS A 3 7.76 -31.30 7.83
N LEU A 4 7.00 -31.82 6.86
CA LEU A 4 7.03 -31.33 5.48
C LEU A 4 6.52 -29.88 5.41
N ALA A 5 5.41 -29.60 6.09
CA ALA A 5 4.86 -28.26 6.20
C ALA A 5 5.86 -27.30 6.87
N ALA A 6 6.49 -27.71 7.97
CA ALA A 6 7.50 -26.91 8.67
C ALA A 6 8.73 -26.63 7.80
N VAL A 7 9.22 -27.63 7.05
CA VAL A 7 10.34 -27.44 6.12
C VAL A 7 9.97 -26.49 4.99
N LEU A 8 8.81 -26.69 4.35
CA LEU A 8 8.35 -25.79 3.28
C LEU A 8 8.12 -24.37 3.79
N PHE A 9 7.58 -24.22 5.00
CA PHE A 9 7.43 -22.92 5.65
C PHE A 9 8.78 -22.26 5.97
N ALA A 10 9.75 -23.02 6.48
CA ALA A 10 11.10 -22.50 6.73
C ALA A 10 11.77 -22.05 5.41
N LEU A 11 11.61 -22.82 4.34
CA LEU A 11 12.10 -22.44 3.01
C LEU A 11 11.38 -21.19 2.47
N ALA A 12 10.08 -21.06 2.73
CA ALA A 12 9.33 -19.85 2.40
C ALA A 12 9.87 -18.61 3.12
N LEU A 13 10.13 -18.72 4.43
CA LEU A 13 10.75 -17.63 5.20
C LEU A 13 12.14 -17.27 4.65
N ILE A 14 12.98 -18.28 4.37
CA ILE A 14 14.31 -18.05 3.78
C ILE A 14 14.19 -17.32 2.44
N HIS A 15 13.26 -17.73 1.57
CA HIS A 15 12.99 -17.05 0.30
C HIS A 15 12.57 -15.58 0.54
N THR A 16 11.57 -15.33 1.39
CA THR A 16 11.08 -13.97 1.67
C THR A 16 12.19 -13.05 2.19
N PHE A 17 13.04 -13.50 3.11
CA PHE A 17 14.19 -12.71 3.60
C PHE A 17 15.34 -12.60 2.58
N SER A 18 15.35 -13.45 1.54
CA SER A 18 16.30 -13.40 0.44
C SER A 18 15.85 -12.51 -0.72
N ALA A 19 14.67 -11.89 -0.65
CA ALA A 19 14.18 -10.94 -1.67
C ALA A 19 15.23 -9.87 -2.09
N PRO A 20 16.00 -9.24 -1.18
CA PRO A 20 17.03 -8.28 -1.56
C PRO A 20 18.18 -8.88 -2.39
N LEU A 21 18.49 -10.17 -2.21
CA LEU A 21 19.49 -10.87 -3.02
C LEU A 21 18.99 -11.07 -4.44
N PHE A 22 17.73 -11.51 -4.60
CA PHE A 22 17.10 -11.67 -5.92
C PHE A 22 16.97 -10.33 -6.66
N ALA A 23 16.65 -9.25 -5.96
CA ALA A 23 16.62 -7.90 -6.55
C ALA A 23 18.01 -7.48 -7.08
N ARG A 24 19.09 -7.77 -6.34
CA ARG A 24 20.47 -7.52 -6.82
C ARG A 24 20.82 -8.38 -8.04
N LEU A 25 20.41 -9.64 -8.06
CA LEU A 25 20.60 -10.54 -9.20
C LEU A 25 19.82 -10.08 -10.44
N ALA A 26 18.62 -9.52 -10.26
CA ALA A 26 17.81 -8.96 -11.34
C ALA A 26 18.53 -7.78 -12.02
N HIS A 27 19.18 -6.91 -11.24
CA HIS A 27 19.98 -5.80 -11.79
C HIS A 27 21.29 -6.26 -12.43
N ALA A 28 21.92 -7.33 -11.92
CA ALA A 28 23.21 -7.81 -12.39
C ALA A 28 23.12 -8.74 -13.62
N SER A 29 22.00 -9.46 -13.81
CA SER A 29 21.84 -10.47 -14.87
C SER A 29 20.75 -10.10 -15.88
N PRO A 30 21.06 -9.39 -16.97
CA PRO A 30 20.07 -8.93 -17.94
C PRO A 30 19.33 -10.07 -18.65
N ARG A 31 19.92 -11.27 -18.75
CA ARG A 31 19.32 -12.42 -19.45
C ARG A 31 18.15 -13.06 -18.68
N HIS A 32 18.12 -12.94 -17.34
CA HIS A 32 17.06 -13.51 -16.49
C HIS A 32 16.46 -12.48 -15.53
N ALA A 33 16.63 -11.19 -15.82
CA ALA A 33 16.20 -10.10 -14.95
C ALA A 33 14.72 -10.20 -14.56
N GLY A 34 13.84 -10.59 -15.49
CA GLY A 34 12.42 -10.78 -15.22
C GLY A 34 12.13 -11.87 -14.20
N LEU A 35 12.80 -13.02 -14.29
CA LEU A 35 12.62 -14.11 -13.32
C LEU A 35 13.11 -13.70 -11.93
N TRP A 36 14.29 -13.09 -11.85
CA TRP A 36 14.85 -12.63 -10.58
C TRP A 36 14.01 -11.52 -9.95
N HIS A 37 13.42 -10.64 -10.75
CA HIS A 37 12.50 -9.61 -10.27
C HIS A 37 11.25 -10.25 -9.67
N VAL A 38 10.65 -11.21 -10.37
CA VAL A 38 9.48 -11.96 -9.88
C VAL A 38 9.78 -12.68 -8.56
N LEU A 39 10.95 -13.31 -8.44
CA LEU A 39 11.38 -13.96 -7.19
C LEU A 39 11.78 -12.98 -6.08
N SER A 40 11.98 -11.70 -6.39
CA SER A 40 12.27 -10.68 -5.38
C SER A 40 11.01 -10.07 -4.75
N GLU A 41 9.84 -10.29 -5.34
CA GLU A 41 8.57 -9.84 -4.77
C GLU A 41 8.14 -10.76 -3.63
N VAL A 42 7.94 -10.19 -2.45
CA VAL A 42 7.62 -10.95 -1.23
C VAL A 42 6.25 -11.63 -1.34
N GLU A 43 5.31 -11.02 -2.05
CA GLU A 43 3.97 -11.56 -2.33
C GLU A 43 4.05 -12.83 -3.19
N ILE A 44 4.97 -12.86 -4.14
CA ILE A 44 5.16 -14.01 -5.04
C ILE A 44 5.81 -15.18 -4.29
N ALA A 45 6.72 -14.90 -3.36
CA ALA A 45 7.29 -15.95 -2.51
C ALA A 45 6.19 -16.74 -1.78
N PHE A 46 5.22 -16.05 -1.17
CA PHE A 46 4.10 -16.72 -0.49
C PHE A 46 3.25 -17.56 -1.44
N GLY A 47 2.84 -17.01 -2.59
CA GLY A 47 2.02 -17.73 -3.57
C GLY A 47 2.72 -18.95 -4.15
N LEU A 48 4.01 -18.83 -4.46
CA LEU A 48 4.84 -19.92 -4.98
C LEU A 48 4.92 -21.08 -3.98
N TRP A 49 5.24 -20.80 -2.72
CA TRP A 49 5.39 -21.84 -1.71
C TRP A 49 4.05 -22.47 -1.32
N ALA A 50 2.94 -21.71 -1.35
CA ALA A 50 1.60 -22.28 -1.23
C ALA A 50 1.30 -23.28 -2.35
N LEU A 51 1.66 -22.95 -3.60
CA LEU A 51 1.50 -23.86 -4.74
C LEU A 51 2.37 -25.12 -4.61
N VAL A 52 3.63 -24.97 -4.18
CA VAL A 52 4.54 -26.11 -3.91
C VAL A 52 3.95 -27.00 -2.81
N PHE A 53 3.41 -26.41 -1.74
CA PHE A 53 2.75 -27.16 -0.68
C PHE A 53 1.54 -27.94 -1.18
N MET A 54 0.64 -27.29 -1.94
CA MET A 54 -0.53 -27.96 -2.52
C MET A 54 -0.13 -29.09 -3.47
N ALA A 55 0.88 -28.87 -4.31
CA ALA A 55 1.39 -29.90 -5.22
C ALA A 55 1.98 -31.09 -4.45
N ALA A 56 2.82 -30.83 -3.44
CA ALA A 56 3.38 -31.88 -2.60
C ALA A 56 2.29 -32.67 -1.85
N TRP A 57 1.27 -31.99 -1.33
CA TRP A 57 0.14 -32.64 -0.67
C TRP A 57 -0.62 -33.55 -1.64
N ALA A 58 -0.98 -33.04 -2.83
CA ALA A 58 -1.69 -33.80 -3.86
C ALA A 58 -0.89 -35.02 -4.34
N LEU A 59 0.44 -34.90 -4.44
CA LEU A 59 1.30 -36.01 -4.85
C LEU A 59 1.40 -37.12 -3.79
N ILE A 60 1.39 -36.77 -2.51
CA ILE A 60 1.54 -37.74 -1.41
C ILE A 60 0.20 -38.36 -1.01
N HIS A 61 -0.88 -37.56 -0.94
CA HIS A 61 -2.17 -37.97 -0.39
C HIS A 61 -3.30 -38.06 -1.44
N GLY A 62 -3.01 -37.66 -2.68
CA GLY A 62 -4.00 -37.59 -3.76
C GLY A 62 -4.80 -36.29 -3.77
N GLN A 63 -5.47 -36.04 -4.90
CA GLN A 63 -6.26 -34.82 -5.13
C GLN A 63 -7.49 -34.73 -4.23
N ALA A 64 -8.13 -35.86 -3.90
CA ALA A 64 -9.32 -35.88 -3.04
C ALA A 64 -9.01 -35.39 -1.61
N ALA A 65 -7.88 -35.83 -1.04
CA ALA A 65 -7.44 -35.39 0.28
C ALA A 65 -7.03 -33.90 0.29
N LEU A 66 -6.48 -33.39 -0.81
CA LEU A 66 -6.21 -31.95 -0.94
C LEU A 66 -7.52 -31.15 -0.98
N ALA A 67 -8.52 -31.60 -1.74
CA ALA A 67 -9.81 -30.92 -1.83
C ALA A 67 -10.53 -30.89 -0.47
N GLU A 68 -10.52 -32.00 0.26
CA GLU A 68 -11.04 -32.07 1.63
C GLU A 68 -10.29 -31.11 2.56
N PHE A 69 -8.96 -31.12 2.54
CA PHE A 69 -8.14 -30.20 3.33
C PHE A 69 -8.49 -28.74 3.03
N MET A 70 -8.57 -28.35 1.76
CA MET A 70 -8.93 -26.98 1.36
C MET A 70 -10.36 -26.62 1.79
N SER A 71 -11.31 -27.55 1.67
CA SER A 71 -12.70 -27.31 2.09
C SER A 71 -12.87 -27.16 3.61
N SER A 72 -11.96 -27.73 4.40
CA SER A 72 -11.99 -27.66 5.87
C SER A 72 -11.49 -26.32 6.45
N ARG A 73 -10.93 -25.44 5.62
CA ARG A 73 -10.32 -24.18 6.04
C ARG A 73 -11.16 -22.98 5.60
N GLN A 74 -11.13 -21.93 6.41
CA GLN A 74 -11.77 -20.65 6.07
C GLN A 74 -10.75 -19.74 5.39
N PHE A 75 -11.06 -19.34 4.15
CA PHE A 75 -10.24 -18.43 3.35
C PHE A 75 -10.92 -17.08 3.11
N THR A 76 -12.04 -16.80 3.78
CA THR A 76 -12.82 -15.57 3.59
C THR A 76 -11.98 -14.32 3.85
N GLU A 77 -11.29 -14.25 4.99
CA GLU A 77 -10.49 -13.09 5.36
C GLU A 77 -9.23 -12.95 4.47
N PRO A 78 -8.44 -14.00 4.19
CA PRO A 78 -7.33 -13.92 3.24
C PRO A 78 -7.75 -13.48 1.83
N LEU A 79 -8.87 -14.00 1.33
CA LEU A 79 -9.41 -13.62 0.02
C LEU A 79 -9.90 -12.17 0.02
N PHE A 80 -10.57 -11.73 1.08
CA PHE A 80 -11.03 -10.36 1.23
C PHE A 80 -9.86 -9.37 1.23
N VAL A 81 -8.81 -9.65 2.00
CA VAL A 81 -7.58 -8.83 2.03
C VAL A 81 -6.92 -8.80 0.65
N CYS A 82 -6.81 -9.95 -0.02
CA CYS A 82 -6.23 -10.02 -1.37
C CYS A 82 -7.01 -9.16 -2.38
N VAL A 83 -8.33 -9.33 -2.43
CA VAL A 83 -9.22 -8.60 -3.35
C VAL A 83 -9.18 -7.09 -3.09
N THR A 84 -9.34 -6.67 -1.82
CA THR A 84 -9.34 -5.25 -1.46
C THR A 84 -7.99 -4.59 -1.75
N MET A 85 -6.87 -5.28 -1.48
CA MET A 85 -5.53 -4.80 -1.79
C MET A 85 -5.32 -4.61 -3.30
N ILE A 86 -5.70 -5.59 -4.13
CA ILE A 86 -5.59 -5.49 -5.60
C ILE A 86 -6.43 -4.34 -6.14
N LEU A 87 -7.69 -4.27 -5.72
CA LEU A 87 -8.64 -3.27 -6.22
C LEU A 87 -8.24 -1.85 -5.80
N SER A 88 -7.72 -1.71 -4.58
CA SER A 88 -7.26 -0.42 -4.05
C SER A 88 -5.96 0.06 -4.69
N ALA A 89 -5.10 -0.85 -5.15
CA ALA A 89 -3.87 -0.53 -5.87
C ALA A 89 -4.11 -0.13 -7.35
N THR A 90 -5.36 -0.17 -7.83
CA THR A 90 -5.68 0.19 -9.21
C THR A 90 -5.47 1.69 -9.50
N ARG A 91 -5.08 2.00 -10.74
CA ARG A 91 -4.88 3.39 -11.20
C ARG A 91 -6.07 4.32 -10.93
N PRO A 92 -7.35 3.91 -11.15
CA PRO A 92 -8.49 4.79 -10.91
C PRO A 92 -8.62 5.19 -9.43
N VAL A 93 -8.39 4.27 -8.49
CA VAL A 93 -8.42 4.54 -7.05
C VAL A 93 -7.27 5.48 -6.65
N LEU A 94 -6.05 5.20 -7.10
CA LEU A 94 -4.89 6.07 -6.85
C LEU A 94 -5.07 7.48 -7.44
N GLN A 95 -5.74 7.59 -8.61
CA GLN A 95 -6.11 8.87 -9.19
C GLN A 95 -7.12 9.62 -8.33
N ALA A 96 -8.15 8.95 -7.80
CA ALA A 96 -9.13 9.56 -6.89
C ALA A 96 -8.46 10.16 -5.65
N VAL A 97 -7.56 9.40 -5.02
CA VAL A 97 -6.80 9.89 -3.85
C VAL A 97 -5.91 11.08 -4.23
N THR A 98 -5.25 11.04 -5.38
CA THR A 98 -4.41 12.15 -5.87
C THR A 98 -5.22 13.42 -6.12
N VAL A 99 -6.44 13.30 -6.67
CA VAL A 99 -7.37 14.42 -6.83
C VAL A 99 -7.80 14.97 -5.47
N GLY A 100 -8.09 14.10 -4.50
CA GLY A 100 -8.38 14.48 -3.12
C GLY A 100 -7.26 15.27 -2.46
N VAL A 101 -6.00 14.80 -2.59
CA VAL A 101 -4.80 15.52 -2.11
C VAL A 101 -4.73 16.92 -2.72
N ASN A 102 -4.93 17.03 -4.04
CA ASN A 102 -4.88 18.33 -4.73
C ASN A 102 -6.02 19.27 -4.32
N ALA A 103 -7.21 18.73 -4.04
CA ALA A 103 -8.33 19.52 -3.56
C ALA A 103 -8.06 20.05 -2.15
N LEU A 104 -7.66 19.17 -1.22
CA LEU A 104 -7.36 19.54 0.16
C LEU A 104 -6.19 20.52 0.27
N ALA A 105 -5.12 20.30 -0.49
CA ALA A 105 -3.96 21.19 -0.46
C ALA A 105 -4.30 22.62 -0.96
N ARG A 106 -5.28 22.77 -1.86
CA ARG A 106 -5.75 24.08 -2.34
C ARG A 106 -6.59 24.83 -1.31
N CYS A 107 -7.22 24.12 -0.38
CA CYS A 107 -8.01 24.74 0.70
C CYS A 107 -7.15 25.28 1.84
N ILE A 108 -5.87 24.89 1.93
CA ILE A 108 -4.97 25.31 3.00
C ILE A 108 -4.27 26.62 2.59
N PRO A 109 -4.42 27.72 3.36
CA PRO A 109 -3.82 29.02 3.05
C PRO A 109 -2.33 29.07 3.44
N LEU A 110 -1.53 28.12 2.94
CA LEU A 110 -0.08 28.04 3.14
C LEU A 110 0.64 27.96 1.80
N HIS A 111 1.97 28.07 1.83
CA HIS A 111 2.78 27.84 0.64
C HIS A 111 2.48 26.45 0.03
N PRO A 112 2.29 26.31 -1.29
CA PRO A 112 1.83 25.06 -1.90
C PRO A 112 2.65 23.82 -1.52
N SER A 113 3.98 23.96 -1.36
CA SER A 113 4.83 22.84 -0.93
C SER A 113 4.53 22.36 0.49
N LEU A 114 4.22 23.28 1.42
CA LEU A 114 3.85 22.94 2.80
C LEU A 114 2.46 22.30 2.84
N ALA A 115 1.51 22.84 2.07
CA ALA A 115 0.16 22.31 2.00
C ALA A 115 0.15 20.89 1.43
N VAL A 116 0.82 20.66 0.29
CA VAL A 116 0.93 19.32 -0.31
C VAL A 116 1.66 18.35 0.61
N TYR A 117 2.78 18.76 1.21
CA TYR A 117 3.53 17.90 2.14
C TYR A 117 2.71 17.52 3.37
N GLY A 118 2.05 18.48 4.01
CA GLY A 118 1.19 18.23 5.16
C GLY A 118 0.01 17.31 4.83
N VAL A 119 -0.66 17.54 3.69
CA VAL A 119 -1.77 16.69 3.23
C VAL A 119 -1.30 15.28 2.87
N LEU A 120 -0.14 15.13 2.24
CA LEU A 120 0.42 13.81 1.92
C LEU A 120 0.77 13.02 3.19
N LEU A 121 1.18 13.69 4.27
CA LEU A 121 1.49 13.04 5.54
C LEU A 121 0.29 12.89 6.47
N SER A 122 -0.87 13.49 6.16
CA SER A 122 -2.08 13.33 6.97
C SER A 122 -3.18 12.57 6.24
N PHE A 123 -3.71 13.15 5.16
CA PHE A 123 -4.84 12.62 4.43
C PHE A 123 -4.54 11.25 3.81
N VAL A 124 -3.40 11.07 3.15
CA VAL A 124 -3.09 9.79 2.50
C VAL A 124 -2.95 8.64 3.51
N PRO A 125 -2.24 8.80 4.64
CA PRO A 125 -2.25 7.80 5.71
C PRO A 125 -3.64 7.44 6.25
N LEU A 126 -4.53 8.43 6.43
CA LEU A 126 -5.91 8.16 6.85
C LEU A 126 -6.72 7.45 5.77
N MET A 127 -6.47 7.76 4.49
CA MET A 127 -7.03 7.01 3.36
C MET A 127 -6.53 5.57 3.29
N GLY A 128 -5.40 5.24 3.94
CA GLY A 128 -4.95 3.86 4.14
C GLY A 128 -6.01 2.97 4.80
N SER A 129 -6.95 3.57 5.55
CA SER A 129 -8.09 2.85 6.09
C SER A 129 -9.13 2.36 5.05
N LEU A 130 -9.11 2.94 3.86
CA LEU A 130 -10.00 2.60 2.75
C LEU A 130 -9.26 1.85 1.64
N ILE A 131 -8.01 2.21 1.37
CA ILE A 131 -7.22 1.66 0.24
C ILE A 131 -6.15 0.65 0.65
N THR A 132 -5.98 0.34 1.95
CA THR A 132 -4.86 -0.42 2.55
C THR A 132 -3.58 0.38 2.78
N GLU A 133 -2.83 -0.03 3.81
CA GLU A 133 -1.55 0.57 4.21
C GLU A 133 -0.48 0.53 3.10
N PRO A 134 -0.24 -0.60 2.39
CA PRO A 134 0.79 -0.65 1.35
C PRO A 134 0.50 0.30 0.18
N ALA A 135 -0.76 0.41 -0.22
CA ALA A 135 -1.18 1.33 -1.29
C ALA A 135 -1.02 2.80 -0.87
N ALA A 136 -1.46 3.15 0.35
CA ALA A 136 -1.30 4.50 0.89
C ALA A 136 0.17 4.90 1.04
N MET A 137 1.01 3.99 1.54
CA MET A 137 2.46 4.21 1.65
C MET A 137 3.10 4.46 0.28
N THR A 138 2.83 3.59 -0.69
CA THR A 138 3.42 3.68 -2.04
C THR A 138 3.01 4.98 -2.72
N LEU A 139 1.73 5.33 -2.64
CA LEU A 139 1.21 6.57 -3.20
C LEU A 139 1.83 7.80 -2.54
N ALA A 140 1.85 7.86 -1.21
CA ALA A 140 2.43 8.97 -0.48
C ALA A 140 3.92 9.13 -0.79
N ALA A 141 4.70 8.04 -0.75
CA ALA A 141 6.12 8.06 -1.05
C ALA A 141 6.40 8.52 -2.50
N LEU A 142 5.61 8.03 -3.47
CA LEU A 142 5.75 8.44 -4.86
C LEU A 142 5.42 9.93 -5.06
N LEU A 143 4.31 10.40 -4.49
CA LEU A 143 3.91 11.81 -4.59
C LEU A 143 4.87 12.74 -3.84
N LEU A 144 5.39 12.33 -2.68
CA LEU A 144 6.43 13.05 -1.94
C LEU A 144 7.70 13.17 -2.78
N ARG A 145 8.19 12.06 -3.36
CA ARG A 145 9.37 12.05 -4.24
C ARG A 145 9.18 12.95 -5.46
N GLN A 146 8.03 12.88 -6.12
CA GLN A 146 7.79 13.62 -7.36
C GLN A 146 7.52 15.11 -7.14
N ARG A 147 6.87 15.49 -6.03
CA ARG A 147 6.32 16.84 -5.85
C ARG A 147 6.98 17.67 -4.76
N VAL A 148 7.69 17.02 -3.83
CA VAL A 148 8.24 17.70 -2.64
C VAL A 148 9.74 17.46 -2.46
N LEU A 149 10.19 16.21 -2.59
CA LEU A 149 11.57 15.80 -2.33
C LEU A 149 12.39 15.84 -3.64
N THR A 150 12.60 17.04 -4.16
CA THR A 150 13.42 17.29 -5.36
C THR A 150 14.92 17.34 -5.00
N HIS A 151 15.77 17.52 -6.03
CA HIS A 151 17.22 17.68 -5.86
C HIS A 151 17.57 18.72 -4.79
N GLY A 152 18.46 18.33 -3.86
CA GLY A 152 18.90 19.16 -2.74
C GLY A 152 18.20 18.90 -1.40
N ALA A 153 17.31 17.92 -1.29
CA ALA A 153 16.70 17.52 -0.01
C ALA A 153 17.77 17.02 0.98
N SER A 154 17.79 17.55 2.20
CA SER A 154 18.74 17.09 3.20
C SER A 154 18.41 15.68 3.71
N PRO A 155 19.40 14.91 4.20
CA PRO A 155 19.14 13.64 4.88
C PRO A 155 18.15 13.79 6.04
N ARG A 156 18.18 14.91 6.76
CA ARG A 156 17.25 15.19 7.87
C ARG A 156 15.81 15.25 7.39
N LEU A 157 15.54 15.95 6.28
CA LEU A 157 14.21 16.01 5.69
C LEU A 157 13.74 14.62 5.25
N LEU A 158 14.59 13.84 4.59
CA LEU A 158 14.26 12.49 4.14
C LEU A 158 13.91 11.55 5.29
N TYR A 159 14.76 11.46 6.31
CA TYR A 159 14.53 10.58 7.46
C TYR A 159 13.32 11.02 8.29
N ALA A 160 13.12 12.32 8.51
CA ALA A 160 11.95 12.82 9.22
C ALA A 160 10.66 12.55 8.45
N THR A 161 10.66 12.75 7.12
CA THR A 161 9.51 12.47 6.25
C THR A 161 9.16 10.99 6.29
N LEU A 162 10.15 10.10 6.10
CA LEU A 162 9.93 8.65 6.10
C LEU A 162 9.45 8.16 7.46
N GLY A 163 10.07 8.63 8.56
CA GLY A 163 9.66 8.28 9.91
C GLY A 163 8.21 8.65 10.19
N VAL A 164 7.81 9.88 9.87
CA VAL A 164 6.42 10.32 10.06
C VAL A 164 5.46 9.62 9.12
N LEU A 165 5.85 9.39 7.86
CA LEU A 165 5.03 8.67 6.91
C LEU A 165 4.72 7.25 7.41
N PHE A 166 5.73 6.50 7.84
CA PHE A 166 5.55 5.13 8.31
C PHE A 166 4.73 5.06 9.60
N VAL A 167 4.98 5.97 10.54
CA VAL A 167 4.16 6.06 11.75
C VAL A 167 2.71 6.36 11.39
N ASN A 168 2.48 7.38 10.56
CA ASN A 168 1.13 7.80 10.21
C ASN A 168 0.38 6.75 9.39
N VAL A 169 1.03 6.05 8.45
CA VAL A 169 0.41 4.95 7.70
C VAL A 169 0.04 3.82 8.66
N SER A 170 0.94 3.46 9.58
CA SER A 170 0.73 2.37 10.54
C SER A 170 -0.46 2.62 11.48
N ILE A 171 -0.69 3.85 11.93
CA ILE A 171 -1.85 4.16 12.77
C ILE A 171 -3.08 4.54 11.95
N GLY A 172 -2.91 5.08 10.75
CA GLY A 172 -3.97 5.62 9.90
C GLY A 172 -4.98 4.57 9.43
N GLY A 173 -4.58 3.30 9.37
CA GLY A 173 -5.46 2.17 9.07
C GLY A 173 -6.56 1.94 10.12
N THR A 174 -6.41 2.44 11.35
CA THR A 174 -7.34 2.14 12.47
C THR A 174 -8.70 2.86 12.41
N LEU A 175 -9.03 3.54 11.30
CA LEU A 175 -10.37 4.12 11.10
C LEU A 175 -11.42 3.07 10.71
N THR A 176 -11.00 1.95 10.11
CA THR A 176 -11.92 0.88 9.69
C THR A 176 -11.35 -0.50 10.04
N PRO A 177 -12.20 -1.52 10.21
CA PRO A 177 -11.73 -2.87 10.52
C PRO A 177 -11.09 -3.58 9.32
N PHE A 178 -11.33 -3.07 8.11
CA PHE A 178 -10.92 -3.71 6.86
C PHE A 178 -9.54 -3.27 6.38
N ALA A 179 -9.01 -2.19 6.95
CA ALA A 179 -7.77 -1.56 6.54
C ALA A 179 -6.50 -2.39 6.79
N ALA A 180 -6.49 -3.06 7.94
CA ALA A 180 -5.33 -3.76 8.46
C ALA A 180 -5.73 -5.22 8.70
N PRO A 181 -5.05 -6.20 8.08
CA PRO A 181 -5.37 -7.61 8.25
C PRO A 181 -5.45 -8.07 9.72
N PRO A 182 -4.54 -7.64 10.63
CA PRO A 182 -4.65 -8.01 12.04
C PRO A 182 -5.94 -7.53 12.71
N VAL A 183 -6.43 -6.34 12.34
CA VAL A 183 -7.68 -5.79 12.87
C VAL A 183 -8.86 -6.59 12.36
N LEU A 184 -8.91 -6.89 11.06
CA LEU A 184 -9.97 -7.71 10.47
C LEU A 184 -10.07 -9.08 11.12
N MET A 185 -8.93 -9.73 11.36
CA MET A 185 -8.84 -11.07 11.95
C MET A 185 -9.39 -11.15 13.38
N VAL A 186 -9.32 -10.05 14.13
CA VAL A 186 -9.80 -10.00 15.52
C VAL A 186 -11.13 -9.26 15.66
N ALA A 187 -11.58 -8.55 14.61
CA ALA A 187 -12.77 -7.71 14.65
C ALA A 187 -14.02 -8.50 15.06
N HIS A 188 -14.20 -9.72 14.53
CA HIS A 188 -15.33 -10.57 14.93
C HIS A 188 -15.23 -11.02 16.39
N THR A 189 -14.04 -11.41 16.84
CA THR A 189 -13.81 -11.91 18.20
C THR A 189 -14.02 -10.82 19.27
N TRP A 190 -13.67 -9.58 18.95
CA TRP A 190 -13.74 -8.45 19.90
C TRP A 190 -14.89 -7.48 19.63
N GLY A 191 -15.73 -7.74 18.62
CA GLY A 191 -16.81 -6.85 18.22
C GLY A 191 -16.34 -5.48 17.73
N TRP A 192 -15.16 -5.40 17.12
CA TRP A 192 -14.64 -4.14 16.56
C TRP A 192 -15.27 -3.86 15.20
N ASP A 193 -16.55 -3.54 15.21
CA ASP A 193 -17.24 -3.05 14.01
C ASP A 193 -16.78 -1.63 13.64
N LEU A 194 -17.26 -1.13 12.49
CA LEU A 194 -16.87 0.19 11.99
C LEU A 194 -17.17 1.31 13.01
N VAL A 195 -18.31 1.24 13.69
CA VAL A 195 -18.74 2.25 14.65
C VAL A 195 -17.83 2.24 15.88
N TYR A 196 -17.61 1.06 16.46
CA TYR A 196 -16.74 0.88 17.61
C TYR A 196 -15.32 1.41 17.32
N MET A 197 -14.78 1.06 16.15
CA MET A 197 -13.45 1.51 15.76
C MET A 197 -13.35 3.03 15.65
N LEU A 198 -14.34 3.69 15.02
CA LEU A 198 -14.36 5.14 14.90
C LEU A 198 -14.45 5.84 16.26
N GLU A 199 -15.28 5.32 17.17
CA GLU A 199 -15.49 5.90 18.52
C GLU A 199 -14.28 5.70 19.46
N HIS A 200 -13.57 4.57 19.34
CA HIS A 200 -12.51 4.22 20.30
C HIS A 200 -11.09 4.47 19.77
N PHE A 201 -10.83 4.20 18.50
CA PHE A 201 -9.49 4.25 17.91
C PHE A 201 -9.36 5.35 16.86
N GLY A 202 -10.37 5.49 16.01
CA GLY A 202 -10.31 6.29 14.78
C GLY A 202 -9.97 7.76 15.03
N TRP A 203 -10.68 8.43 15.93
CA TRP A 203 -10.41 9.85 16.21
C TRP A 203 -9.04 10.07 16.88
N ARG A 204 -8.57 9.13 17.72
CA ARG A 204 -7.25 9.20 18.37
C ARG A 204 -6.15 9.06 17.33
N SER A 205 -6.31 8.12 16.41
CA SER A 205 -5.39 7.95 15.28
C SER A 205 -5.41 9.18 14.37
N ALA A 206 -6.59 9.66 13.96
CA ALA A 206 -6.70 10.86 13.14
C ALA A 206 -6.02 12.07 13.78
N LEU A 207 -6.21 12.27 15.08
CA LEU A 207 -5.55 13.33 15.83
C LEU A 207 -4.02 13.14 15.86
N ALA A 208 -3.53 11.94 16.16
CA ALA A 208 -2.10 11.64 16.18
C ALA A 208 -1.45 11.84 14.79
N VAL A 209 -2.09 11.36 13.72
CA VAL A 209 -1.65 11.57 12.34
C VAL A 209 -1.57 13.08 12.02
N MET A 210 -2.59 13.84 12.39
CA MET A 210 -2.63 15.29 12.18
C MET A 210 -1.53 16.02 12.96
N ILE A 211 -1.33 15.67 14.23
CA ILE A 211 -0.28 16.26 15.08
C ILE A 211 1.10 15.97 14.48
N ASN A 212 1.38 14.72 14.09
CA ASN A 212 2.65 14.33 13.49
C ASN A 212 2.89 15.08 12.16
N ALA A 213 1.88 15.13 11.30
CA ALA A 213 1.96 15.79 9.99
C ALA A 213 2.19 17.30 10.13
N VAL A 214 1.44 17.97 11.01
CA VAL A 214 1.60 19.40 11.29
C VAL A 214 2.95 19.68 11.93
N GLY A 215 3.36 18.86 12.92
CA GLY A 215 4.62 19.00 13.62
C GLY A 215 5.83 18.94 12.68
N VAL A 216 5.89 17.92 11.82
CA VAL A 216 7.02 17.77 10.87
C VAL A 216 6.97 18.81 9.75
N THR A 217 5.77 19.18 9.27
CA THR A 217 5.62 20.27 8.29
C THR A 217 6.11 21.59 8.86
N TRP A 218 5.79 21.88 10.13
CA TRP A 218 6.23 23.09 10.79
C TRP A 218 7.73 23.08 11.08
N LEU A 219 8.28 21.97 11.55
CA LEU A 219 9.72 21.82 11.82
C LEU A 219 10.56 22.05 10.57
N LEU A 220 10.12 21.52 9.42
CA LEU A 220 10.87 21.53 8.16
C LEU A 220 10.43 22.64 7.19
N ARG A 221 9.54 23.56 7.64
CA ARG A 221 8.92 24.60 6.78
C ARG A 221 9.92 25.46 6.01
N HIS A 222 11.05 25.77 6.63
CA HIS A 222 12.08 26.62 6.02
C HIS A 222 12.85 25.88 4.92
N GLU A 223 13.08 24.58 5.11
CA GLU A 223 13.74 23.75 4.10
C GLU A 223 12.79 23.48 2.93
N LEU A 224 11.52 23.14 3.21
CA LEU A 224 10.50 22.87 2.22
C LEU A 224 10.16 24.08 1.33
N THR A 225 10.22 25.29 1.87
CA THR A 225 10.04 26.53 1.08
C THR A 225 11.28 26.88 0.25
N ARG A 226 12.50 26.61 0.77
CA ARG A 226 13.75 26.79 0.02
C ARG A 226 13.84 25.87 -1.19
N LEU A 227 13.56 24.57 -1.03
CA LEU A 227 13.61 23.59 -2.11
C LEU A 227 12.72 23.95 -3.31
N HIS A 228 11.61 24.66 -3.07
CA HIS A 228 10.66 25.06 -4.11
C HIS A 228 10.80 26.52 -4.53
N SER A 229 11.86 27.20 -4.08
CA SER A 229 12.15 28.56 -4.48
C SER A 229 12.48 28.63 -5.99
N PRO A 230 12.07 29.69 -6.71
CA PRO A 230 12.30 29.82 -8.14
C PRO A 230 13.76 29.68 -8.56
N ALA A 231 14.69 30.16 -7.71
CA ALA A 231 16.13 30.07 -7.92
C ALA A 231 16.62 28.61 -7.95
N GLN A 232 16.10 27.75 -7.08
CA GLN A 232 16.52 26.36 -6.97
C GLN A 232 15.88 25.48 -8.07
N ARG A 233 14.67 25.83 -8.53
CA ARG A 233 14.08 25.20 -9.74
C ARG A 233 14.89 25.46 -10.99
N GLN A 234 15.51 26.64 -11.15
CA GLN A 234 16.35 26.94 -12.33
C GLN A 234 17.66 26.14 -12.34
N LEU A 235 18.25 25.88 -11.16
CA LEU A 235 19.43 25.01 -11.01
C LEU A 235 19.12 23.52 -11.31
N ALA A 236 17.89 23.07 -11.08
CA ALA A 236 17.45 21.70 -11.36
C ALA A 236 17.16 21.42 -12.85
N VAL A 237 17.27 22.42 -13.75
CA VAL A 237 17.04 22.28 -15.21
C VAL A 237 18.31 21.81 -15.95
N ALA A 238 19.41 21.48 -15.27
CA ALA A 238 20.52 20.78 -15.91
C ALA A 238 20.04 19.42 -16.48
N PRO A 239 20.47 19.02 -17.68
CA PRO A 239 19.88 17.88 -18.39
C PRO A 239 20.32 16.57 -17.73
N GLU A 240 19.55 16.09 -16.76
CA GLU A 240 19.69 14.71 -16.32
C GLU A 240 19.27 13.77 -17.46
N ALA A 241 20.15 12.81 -17.73
CA ALA A 241 19.87 11.66 -18.56
C ALA A 241 18.49 11.09 -18.19
N LYS A 242 17.63 10.93 -19.21
CA LYS A 242 16.27 10.35 -19.12
C LYS A 242 16.16 9.42 -17.91
N PRO A 243 15.37 9.74 -16.86
CA PRO A 243 14.96 8.72 -15.93
C PRO A 243 14.36 7.58 -16.75
N ALA A 244 14.79 6.34 -16.49
CA ALA A 244 14.25 5.15 -17.13
C ALA A 244 12.73 5.33 -17.27
N GLN A 245 12.28 5.36 -18.52
CA GLN A 245 10.92 5.72 -18.89
C GLN A 245 9.93 4.71 -18.28
N MET A 246 9.50 4.95 -17.05
CA MET A 246 8.16 4.58 -16.62
C MET A 246 7.27 5.71 -17.13
N ALA A 247 6.27 5.34 -17.94
CA ALA A 247 5.48 6.20 -18.82
C ALA A 247 5.16 7.61 -18.26
N PRO A 248 5.04 8.64 -19.13
CA PRO A 248 4.40 9.91 -18.76
C PRO A 248 3.10 9.59 -18.04
N LEU A 249 2.69 10.43 -17.07
CA LEU A 249 1.41 10.31 -16.34
C LEU A 249 0.40 9.68 -17.29
N ALA A 250 0.11 8.38 -17.11
CA ALA A 250 -0.69 7.63 -18.06
C ALA A 250 -1.98 8.44 -18.28
N PRO A 251 -2.56 8.45 -19.50
CA PRO A 251 -3.72 9.28 -19.80
C PRO A 251 -4.73 9.22 -18.66
N GLN A 252 -5.16 10.41 -18.20
CA GLN A 252 -6.04 10.51 -17.04
C GLN A 252 -7.19 9.53 -17.20
N VAL A 253 -7.40 8.69 -16.20
CA VAL A 253 -8.49 7.74 -16.20
C VAL A 253 -9.80 8.52 -16.27
N PRO A 254 -10.72 8.19 -17.20
CA PRO A 254 -12.03 8.82 -17.25
C PRO A 254 -12.75 8.75 -15.90
N TRP A 255 -13.38 9.83 -15.49
CA TRP A 255 -14.02 9.93 -14.16
C TRP A 255 -15.09 8.85 -13.92
N TRP A 256 -15.78 8.40 -14.97
CA TRP A 256 -16.78 7.34 -14.86
C TRP A 256 -16.12 6.00 -14.48
N LEU A 257 -14.91 5.71 -14.98
CA LEU A 257 -14.18 4.48 -14.64
C LEU A 257 -13.68 4.54 -13.19
N VAL A 258 -13.29 5.73 -12.72
CA VAL A 258 -13.00 5.97 -11.29
C VAL A 258 -14.23 5.70 -10.44
N ALA A 259 -15.39 6.23 -10.81
CA ALA A 259 -16.64 6.00 -10.09
C ALA A 259 -16.99 4.49 -10.04
N VAL A 260 -16.87 3.77 -11.15
CA VAL A 260 -17.08 2.31 -11.20
C VAL A 260 -16.15 1.59 -10.22
N HIS A 261 -14.84 1.88 -10.24
CA HIS A 261 -13.90 1.22 -9.33
C HIS A 261 -14.18 1.51 -7.85
N LEU A 262 -14.60 2.75 -7.52
CA LEU A 262 -14.98 3.10 -6.16
C LEU A 262 -16.27 2.38 -5.72
N VAL A 263 -17.24 2.23 -6.62
CA VAL A 263 -18.46 1.44 -6.37
C VAL A 263 -18.14 -0.03 -6.17
N LEU A 264 -17.28 -0.63 -7.01
CA LEU A 264 -16.84 -2.01 -6.86
C LEU A 264 -16.08 -2.23 -5.54
N LEU A 265 -15.19 -1.31 -5.17
CA LEU A 265 -14.46 -1.38 -3.90
C LEU A 265 -15.41 -1.32 -2.70
N THR A 266 -16.37 -0.40 -2.75
CA THR A 266 -17.42 -0.31 -1.71
C THR A 266 -18.27 -1.57 -1.68
N GLY A 267 -18.60 -2.14 -2.84
CA GLY A 267 -19.35 -3.39 -2.96
C GLY A 267 -18.63 -4.59 -2.34
N VAL A 268 -17.32 -4.72 -2.58
CA VAL A 268 -16.45 -5.71 -1.94
C VAL A 268 -16.48 -5.54 -0.41
N ILE A 269 -16.29 -4.31 0.09
CA ILE A 269 -16.29 -4.03 1.53
C ILE A 269 -17.66 -4.34 2.16
N ALA A 270 -18.75 -3.92 1.53
CA ALA A 270 -20.11 -4.17 2.01
C ALA A 270 -20.47 -5.66 2.05
N SER A 271 -19.76 -6.49 1.28
CA SER A 271 -19.96 -7.93 1.19
C SER A 271 -18.88 -8.75 1.88
N ALA A 272 -18.07 -8.15 2.76
CA ALA A 272 -16.97 -8.80 3.46
C ALA A 272 -17.33 -10.11 4.18
N HIS A 273 -18.58 -10.25 4.62
CA HIS A 273 -19.08 -11.47 5.28
C HIS A 273 -19.36 -12.64 4.32
N HIS A 274 -19.37 -12.42 3.00
CA HIS A 274 -19.74 -13.41 1.98
C HIS A 274 -18.68 -13.52 0.89
N ALA A 275 -17.78 -14.50 1.04
CA ALA A 275 -16.67 -14.78 0.11
C ALA A 275 -17.09 -14.80 -1.36
N LEU A 276 -18.14 -15.56 -1.68
CA LEU A 276 -18.60 -15.69 -3.06
C LEU A 276 -19.06 -14.36 -3.66
N LEU A 277 -19.70 -13.50 -2.86
CA LEU A 277 -20.27 -12.25 -3.35
C LEU A 277 -19.18 -11.21 -3.61
N PHE A 278 -18.24 -11.02 -2.68
CA PHE A 278 -17.16 -10.07 -2.92
C PHE A 278 -16.20 -10.53 -4.03
N VAL A 279 -15.97 -11.84 -4.17
CA VAL A 279 -15.18 -12.38 -5.31
C VAL A 279 -15.92 -12.18 -6.62
N ALA A 280 -17.24 -12.37 -6.66
CA ALA A 280 -18.03 -12.10 -7.86
C ALA A 280 -17.95 -10.62 -8.26
N VAL A 281 -18.04 -9.69 -7.30
CA VAL A 281 -17.87 -8.25 -7.55
C VAL A 281 -16.47 -7.92 -8.06
N PHE A 282 -15.43 -8.58 -7.55
CA PHE A 282 -14.04 -8.37 -7.98
C PHE A 282 -13.76 -8.82 -9.43
N VAL A 283 -14.47 -9.85 -9.90
CA VAL A 283 -14.28 -10.41 -11.25
C VAL A 283 -14.93 -9.54 -12.34
N VAL A 284 -15.87 -8.67 -11.97
CA VAL A 284 -16.54 -7.71 -12.88
C VAL A 284 -15.61 -6.54 -13.20
#